data_AF-S4YR84-F1
#
_entry.id   AF-S4YR84-F1
#
_cell.length_a   1.000
_cell.length_b   1.000
_cell.length_c   1.000
_cell.angle_alpha   90.00
_cell.angle_beta   90.00
_cell.angle_gamma   90.00
#
_symmetry.space_group_name_H-M   'P 1'
#
loop_
_entity.id
_entity.type
_entity.pdbx_description
1 polymer ?
#
loop_
_entity_poly.entity_id
_entity_poly.type
_entity_poly.pdbx_seq_one_letter_code
_entity_poly.pdbx_strand_id
1 'polypeptide(L)'
;MKKNKLKLIGPLLLALSFSIIQGCTNTNEPQVISALDDKPFNDWFNKLLSQIKSDHNYKRIPIDTTEKSDEFLILLHDTYRHKITKKEFSQRMISQYPGHDYEISFITSRLP
;
A
#
# COMPACT_ATOMS: atom_id res chain seq x y z
N MET A 1 -0.67 -42.23 -53.11
CA MET A 1 -1.42 -41.60 -51.98
C MET A 1 -0.43 -41.43 -50.85
N LYS A 2 -0.20 -40.31 -50.17
CA LYS A 2 -1.04 -39.18 -49.75
C LYS A 2 -0.09 -37.98 -49.55
N LYS A 3 -0.49 -36.77 -50.00
CA LYS A 3 0.27 -35.52 -49.86
C LYS A 3 -0.08 -34.88 -48.52
N ASN A 4 0.91 -34.56 -47.68
CA ASN A 4 0.69 -33.70 -46.51
C ASN A 4 1.52 -32.43 -46.66
N LYS A 5 0.83 -31.33 -46.98
CA LYS A 5 1.40 -29.98 -47.06
C LYS A 5 1.42 -29.40 -45.65
N LEU A 6 2.60 -29.30 -45.05
CA LEU A 6 2.79 -28.55 -43.81
C LEU A 6 2.98 -27.08 -44.17
N LYS A 7 1.92 -26.27 -44.00
CA LYS A 7 1.99 -24.82 -44.08
C LYS A 7 2.42 -24.31 -42.71
N LEU A 8 3.67 -23.86 -42.58
CA LEU A 8 4.14 -23.08 -41.45
C LEU A 8 4.08 -21.61 -41.86
N ILE A 9 3.13 -20.86 -41.29
CA ILE A 9 2.97 -19.42 -41.51
C ILE A 9 3.13 -18.77 -40.12
N GLY A 10 4.28 -18.16 -39.88
CA GLY A 10 4.39 -17.02 -38.95
C GLY A 10 3.91 -15.74 -39.64
N PRO A 11 3.60 -14.63 -38.92
CA PRO A 11 4.42 -14.15 -37.81
C PRO A 11 3.65 -13.67 -36.56
N LEU A 12 4.37 -13.76 -35.45
CA LEU A 12 4.46 -12.83 -34.33
C LEU A 12 3.84 -11.43 -34.57
N LEU A 13 2.74 -11.12 -33.89
CA LEU A 13 2.31 -9.75 -33.60
C LEU A 13 2.09 -9.62 -32.09
N LEU A 14 3.18 -9.25 -31.41
CA LEU A 14 3.17 -8.83 -30.02
C LEU A 14 2.64 -7.38 -29.98
N ALA A 15 1.32 -7.21 -29.97
CA ALA A 15 0.72 -5.92 -29.69
C ALA A 15 0.81 -5.67 -28.19
N LEU A 16 1.94 -5.12 -27.73
CA LEU A 16 2.06 -4.48 -26.43
C LEU A 16 1.23 -3.19 -26.48
N SER A 17 -0.06 -3.33 -26.28
CA SER A 17 -0.94 -2.23 -25.88
C SER A 17 -0.56 -1.84 -24.46
N PHE A 18 0.42 -0.96 -24.32
CA PHE A 18 0.59 -0.17 -23.10
C PHE A 18 -0.65 0.71 -23.00
N SER A 19 -1.66 0.23 -22.28
CA SER A 19 -2.70 1.11 -21.76
C SER A 19 -1.98 2.13 -20.88
N ILE A 20 -1.90 3.35 -21.40
CA ILE A 20 -1.50 4.55 -20.66
C ILE A 20 -2.46 4.61 -19.48
N ILE A 21 -1.97 4.24 -18.29
CA ILE A 21 -2.74 4.34 -17.06
C ILE A 21 -2.96 5.84 -16.85
N GLN A 22 -4.17 6.28 -17.18
CA GLN A 22 -4.63 7.63 -16.96
C GLN A 22 -4.62 7.85 -15.45
N GLY A 23 -3.72 8.73 -14.99
CA GLY A 23 -3.68 9.23 -13.63
C GLY A 23 -4.91 10.10 -13.35
N CYS A 24 -6.00 9.46 -12.92
CA CYS A 24 -7.07 10.09 -12.19
C CYS A 24 -6.99 9.59 -10.75
N THR A 25 -6.41 10.39 -9.87
CA THR A 25 -6.38 10.16 -8.41
C THR A 25 -7.78 10.36 -7.86
N ASN A 26 -8.65 9.38 -8.04
CA ASN A 26 -9.93 9.36 -7.36
C ASN A 26 -9.71 8.66 -6.03
N THR A 27 -9.93 9.37 -4.92
CA THR A 27 -10.06 8.87 -3.53
C THR A 27 -11.22 7.87 -3.34
N ASN A 28 -11.66 7.23 -4.43
CA ASN A 28 -12.75 6.26 -4.50
C ASN A 28 -12.21 4.82 -4.52
N GLU A 29 -10.95 4.60 -4.15
CA GLU A 29 -10.44 3.24 -4.04
C GLU A 29 -11.21 2.53 -2.92
N PRO A 30 -11.84 1.36 -3.20
CA PRO A 30 -12.66 0.66 -2.20
C PRO A 30 -11.93 0.34 -0.90
N GLN A 31 -10.59 0.20 -0.96
CA GLN A 31 -9.76 -0.09 0.21
C GLN A 31 -9.61 1.12 1.12
N VAL A 32 -9.43 2.32 0.56
CA VAL A 32 -9.41 3.59 1.32
C VAL A 32 -10.75 3.80 2.01
N ILE A 33 -11.86 3.61 1.29
CA ILE A 33 -13.21 3.73 1.86
C ILE A 33 -13.41 2.72 3.01
N SER A 34 -13.01 1.46 2.81
CA SER A 34 -13.09 0.43 3.85
C SER A 34 -12.31 0.79 5.10
N ALA A 35 -11.11 1.36 4.96
CA ALA A 35 -10.31 1.84 6.08
C ALA A 35 -10.99 3.03 6.79
N LEU A 36 -11.54 3.98 6.03
CA LEU A 36 -12.21 5.17 6.57
C LEU A 36 -13.55 4.86 7.26
N ASP A 37 -14.30 3.87 6.80
CA ASP A 37 -15.58 3.46 7.40
C ASP A 37 -15.41 2.50 8.60
N ASP A 38 -14.20 1.98 8.80
CA ASP A 38 -13.89 1.06 9.89
C ASP A 38 -13.74 1.78 11.24
N LYS A 39 -14.87 1.91 11.95
CA LYS A 39 -14.90 2.61 13.25
C LYS A 39 -13.88 2.06 14.27
N PRO A 40 -13.74 0.75 14.53
CA PRO A 40 -12.69 0.22 15.41
C PRO A 40 -11.28 0.66 15.02
N PHE A 41 -10.97 0.61 13.72
CA PHE A 41 -9.68 1.08 13.21
C PHE A 41 -9.48 2.57 13.44
N ASN A 42 -10.49 3.40 13.15
CA ASN A 42 -10.41 4.85 13.39
C ASN A 42 -10.23 5.20 14.87
N ASP A 43 -10.94 4.52 15.77
CA ASP A 43 -10.80 4.73 17.22
C ASP A 43 -9.38 4.38 17.70
N TRP A 44 -8.79 3.31 17.15
CA TRP A 44 -7.39 2.94 17.40
C TRP A 44 -6.41 3.95 16.78
N PHE A 45 -6.63 4.36 15.53
CA PHE A 45 -5.77 5.28 14.80
C PHE A 45 -5.73 6.66 15.47
N ASN A 46 -6.87 7.16 15.95
CA ASN A 46 -6.93 8.41 16.72
C ASN A 46 -6.14 8.33 18.04
N LYS A 47 -6.12 7.17 18.70
CA LYS A 47 -5.27 6.95 19.88
C LYS A 47 -3.79 6.93 19.50
N LEU A 48 -3.41 6.26 18.41
CA LEU A 48 -2.06 6.28 17.88
C LEU A 48 -1.60 7.72 17.58
N LEU A 49 -2.41 8.51 16.89
CA LEU A 49 -2.11 9.92 16.60
C LEU A 49 -1.94 10.75 17.87
N SER A 50 -2.73 10.49 18.90
CA SER A 50 -2.59 11.18 20.19
C SER A 50 -1.26 10.83 20.89
N GLN A 51 -0.84 9.56 20.82
CA GLN A 51 0.45 9.11 21.36
C GLN A 51 1.63 9.69 20.57
N ILE A 52 1.52 9.78 19.24
CA ILE A 52 2.53 10.44 18.39
C ILE A 52 2.70 11.90 18.79
N LYS A 53 1.60 12.64 18.98
CA LYS A 53 1.64 14.05 19.40
C LYS A 53 2.31 14.27 20.76
N SER A 54 2.23 13.28 21.65
CA SER A 54 2.86 13.34 22.97
C SER A 54 4.32 12.89 23.01
N ASP A 55 4.85 12.34 21.90
CA ASP A 55 6.21 11.81 21.85
C ASP A 55 7.18 12.84 21.24
N HIS A 56 8.09 13.36 22.06
CA HIS A 56 9.07 14.36 21.62
C HIS A 56 10.16 13.80 20.69
N ASN A 57 10.35 12.48 20.66
CA ASN A 57 11.32 11.83 19.78
C ASN A 57 10.73 11.48 18.42
N TYR A 58 9.39 11.52 18.29
CA TYR A 58 8.72 11.15 17.05
C TYR A 58 8.92 12.23 15.98
N LYS A 59 9.66 11.87 14.92
CA LYS A 59 9.85 12.71 13.74
C LYS A 59 8.77 12.38 12.72
N ARG A 60 8.17 13.39 12.09
CA ARG A 60 7.15 13.13 11.08
C ARG A 60 7.73 12.36 9.88
N ILE A 61 7.12 11.22 9.54
CA ILE A 61 7.38 10.49 8.28
C ILE A 61 6.84 11.34 7.10
N PRO A 62 7.58 11.52 5.99
CA PRO A 62 7.20 12.40 4.88
C PRO A 62 6.11 11.80 3.96
N ILE A 63 4.93 11.59 4.54
CA ILE A 63 3.70 11.18 3.86
C ILE A 63 2.96 12.46 3.43
N ASP A 64 3.45 13.08 2.36
CA ASP A 64 3.07 14.45 1.97
C ASP A 64 2.13 14.54 0.75
N THR A 65 1.89 13.41 0.07
CA THR A 65 0.98 13.35 -1.08
C THR A 65 -0.26 12.54 -0.72
N THR A 66 -1.38 12.82 -1.40
CA THR A 66 -2.61 12.04 -1.26
C THR A 66 -2.35 10.56 -1.53
N GLU A 67 -1.64 10.25 -2.62
CA GLU A 67 -1.29 8.87 -2.99
C GLU A 67 -0.51 8.15 -1.88
N LYS A 68 0.53 8.77 -1.32
CA LYS A 68 1.28 8.16 -0.19
C LYS A 68 0.43 8.02 1.06
N SER A 69 -0.51 8.94 1.28
CA SER A 69 -1.42 8.90 2.42
C SER A 69 -2.40 7.73 2.29
N ASP A 70 -2.95 7.53 1.09
CA ASP A 70 -3.85 6.42 0.79
C ASP A 70 -3.13 5.08 0.88
N GLU A 71 -1.93 4.95 0.28
CA GLU A 71 -1.11 3.75 0.39
C GLU A 71 -0.77 3.40 1.84
N PHE A 72 -0.37 4.41 2.63
CA PHE A 72 -0.09 4.22 4.05
C PHE A 72 -1.33 3.78 4.81
N LEU A 73 -2.48 4.42 4.56
CA LEU A 73 -3.75 4.12 5.23
C LEU A 73 -4.20 2.68 4.94
N ILE A 74 -4.16 2.26 3.68
CA ILE A 74 -4.48 0.89 3.26
C ILE A 74 -3.54 -0.10 3.95
N LEU A 75 -2.23 0.14 3.87
CA LEU A 75 -1.23 -0.75 4.46
C LEU A 75 -1.40 -0.88 5.98
N LEU A 76 -1.67 0.23 6.65
CA LEU A 76 -1.91 0.28 8.09
C LEU A 76 -3.20 -0.47 8.47
N HIS A 77 -4.28 -0.25 7.72
CA HIS A 77 -5.57 -0.92 7.91
C HIS A 77 -5.47 -2.43 7.70
N ASP A 78 -4.82 -2.87 6.62
CA ASP A 78 -4.59 -4.28 6.33
C ASP A 78 -3.78 -4.95 7.44
N THR A 79 -2.80 -4.25 8.01
CA THR A 79 -2.03 -4.78 9.14
C THR A 79 -2.86 -4.84 10.41
N TYR A 80 -3.64 -3.79 10.71
CA TYR A 80 -4.56 -3.77 11.85
C TYR A 80 -5.59 -4.91 11.78
N ARG A 81 -6.06 -5.24 10.57
CA ARG A 81 -6.98 -6.36 10.29
C ARG A 81 -6.26 -7.70 10.11
N HIS A 82 -4.95 -7.77 10.36
CA HIS A 82 -4.14 -8.98 10.27
C HIS A 82 -4.12 -9.64 8.87
N LYS A 83 -4.46 -8.88 7.82
CA LYS A 83 -4.32 -9.35 6.43
C LYS A 83 -2.86 -9.45 6.01
N ILE A 84 -2.02 -8.58 6.57
CA ILE A 84 -0.56 -8.70 6.53
C ILE A 84 0.02 -8.66 7.96
N THR A 85 1.26 -9.13 8.10
CA THR A 85 1.91 -9.19 9.41
C THR A 85 2.53 -7.85 9.81
N LYS A 86 2.67 -7.60 11.11
CA LYS A 86 3.43 -6.45 11.65
C LYS A 86 4.86 -6.37 11.10
N LYS A 87 5.50 -7.54 10.91
CA LYS A 87 6.84 -7.64 10.33
C LYS A 87 6.84 -7.17 8.88
N GLU A 88 5.87 -7.59 8.10
CA GLU A 88 5.74 -7.19 6.70
C GLU A 88 5.44 -5.69 6.57
N PHE A 89 4.54 -5.16 7.40
CA PHE A 89 4.31 -3.72 7.52
C PHE A 89 5.61 -2.95 7.79
N SER A 90 6.35 -3.36 8.82
CA SER A 90 7.61 -2.71 9.20
C SER A 90 8.64 -2.77 8.07
N GLN A 91 8.80 -3.92 7.42
CA GLN A 91 9.74 -4.09 6.30
C GLN A 91 9.40 -3.17 5.12
N ARG A 92 8.13 -3.07 4.74
CA ARG A 92 7.68 -2.17 3.66
C ARG A 92 7.92 -0.71 4.04
N MET A 93 7.55 -0.32 5.26
CA MET A 93 7.75 1.05 5.76
C MET A 93 9.23 1.44 5.84
N ILE A 94 10.11 0.56 6.32
CA ILE A 94 11.57 0.82 6.40
C ILE A 94 12.15 1.01 4.99
N SER A 95 11.70 0.20 4.03
CA SER A 95 12.13 0.31 2.64
C SER A 95 11.69 1.64 2.01
N GLN A 96 10.46 2.09 2.27
CA GLN A 96 9.90 3.31 1.70
C GLN A 96 10.41 4.60 2.38
N TYR A 97 10.67 4.54 3.68
CA TYR A 97 11.02 5.70 4.52
C TYR A 97 12.31 5.44 5.31
N PRO A 98 13.47 5.35 4.62
CA PRO A 98 14.74 5.11 5.29
C PRO A 98 15.07 6.23 6.29
N GLY A 99 15.62 5.87 7.45
CA GLY A 99 15.97 6.81 8.52
C GLY A 99 14.83 7.14 9.49
N HIS A 100 13.68 6.47 9.37
CA HIS A 100 12.53 6.57 10.26
C HIS A 100 12.29 5.31 11.10
N ASP A 101 13.35 4.54 11.39
CA ASP A 101 13.26 3.26 12.10
C ASP A 101 12.54 3.37 13.45
N TYR A 102 12.77 4.47 14.17
CA TYR A 102 12.11 4.75 15.45
C TYR A 102 10.60 4.90 15.27
N GLU A 103 10.15 5.77 14.36
CA GLU A 103 8.74 6.02 14.09
C GLU A 103 8.03 4.76 13.61
N ILE A 104 8.68 4.01 12.73
CA ILE A 104 8.13 2.78 12.18
C ILE A 104 7.98 1.73 13.29
N SER A 105 8.98 1.57 14.15
CA SER A 105 8.91 0.70 15.32
C SER A 105 7.84 1.18 16.32
N PHE A 106 7.72 2.49 16.51
CA PHE A 106 6.69 3.11 17.35
C PHE A 106 5.28 2.75 16.86
N ILE A 107 4.99 2.89 15.56
CA ILE A 107 3.70 2.49 14.98
C ILE A 107 3.52 0.97 15.09
N THR A 108 4.53 0.20 14.69
CA THR A 108 4.46 -1.27 14.60
C THR A 108 4.17 -1.92 15.95
N SER A 109 4.78 -1.42 17.04
CA SER A 109 4.57 -1.92 18.41
C SER A 109 3.17 -1.65 18.97
N ARG A 110 2.37 -0.77 18.33
CA ARG A 110 1.02 -0.37 18.77
C ARG A 110 -0.09 -1.00 17.93
N LEU A 111 0.26 -1.66 16.83
CA LEU A 111 -0.69 -2.48 16.08
C LEU A 111 -1.21 -3.60 16.99
N PRO A 112 -2.50 -3.97 16.92
CA PRO A 112 -3.07 -5.09 17.66
C PRO A 112 -2.37 -6.40 17.31
#